data_AF-A0AAU4A219-F1
#
_entry.id   AF-A0AAU4A219-F1
#
_cell.length_a   1.000
_cell.length_b   1.000
_cell.length_c   1.000
_cell.angle_alpha   90.00
_cell.angle_beta   90.00
_cell.angle_gamma   90.00
#
_symmetry.space_group_name_H-M   'P 1'
#
loop_
_entity.id
_entity.type
_entity.pdbx_description
1 polymer ?
#
loop_
_entity_poly.entity_id
_entity_poly.type
_entity_poly.pdbx_seq_one_letter_code
_entity_poly.pdbx_strand_id
1 'polypeptide(L)'
;MKGTSSRVIRIASAAATSLLALSATACGGSNSGSPKDRSGGPVWVEGQGATEAAGFMRVQTPAGATEVKGALRHGFQDTTYLVAFIAPTADAEAFIADLRPEEPLRANTPRDPKTYTTVTPWSHLGLPEPETEQKVRTASVCPPCIQDERRSTVQSVTIFVQDVGDGRARVYLKAF
;
A
#
# COMPACT_ATOMS: atom_id res chain seq x y z
N MET A 1 44.41 -57.49 -15.37
CA MET A 1 44.11 -58.25 -16.60
C MET A 1 43.35 -57.34 -17.55
N LYS A 2 43.85 -57.24 -18.79
CA LYS A 2 43.15 -56.99 -20.08
C LYS A 2 42.03 -55.93 -20.10
N GLY A 3 42.01 -54.90 -20.94
CA GLY A 3 42.74 -54.55 -22.16
C GLY A 3 41.99 -53.33 -22.75
N THR A 4 42.69 -52.32 -23.27
CA THR A 4 42.82 -52.01 -24.71
C THR A 4 41.49 -51.93 -25.49
N SER A 5 41.24 -50.99 -26.40
CA SER A 5 41.96 -49.84 -26.93
C SER A 5 41.09 -49.29 -28.08
N SER A 6 41.17 -47.98 -28.33
CA SER A 6 41.10 -47.33 -29.65
C SER A 6 39.80 -47.39 -30.47
N ARG A 7 39.35 -46.21 -30.94
CA ARG A 7 39.88 -45.64 -32.19
C ARG A 7 39.51 -44.17 -32.36
N VAL A 8 40.53 -43.45 -32.80
CA VAL A 8 40.58 -42.07 -33.28
C VAL A 8 40.00 -42.00 -34.69
N ILE A 9 39.22 -40.97 -35.01
CA ILE A 9 39.12 -40.43 -36.38
C ILE A 9 39.23 -38.91 -36.32
N ARG A 10 40.29 -38.38 -36.95
CA ARG A 10 40.49 -36.97 -37.29
C ARG A 10 40.07 -36.77 -38.75
N ILE A 11 39.27 -35.74 -39.03
CA ILE A 11 39.12 -35.07 -40.34
C ILE A 11 38.78 -33.60 -39.98
N ALA A 12 39.69 -32.62 -40.00
CA ALA A 12 40.31 -31.91 -41.13
C ALA A 12 39.33 -31.03 -41.96
N SER A 13 39.40 -29.72 -41.68
CA SER A 13 39.34 -28.58 -42.60
C SER A 13 38.05 -28.24 -43.36
N ALA A 14 37.52 -27.03 -43.11
CA ALA A 14 37.36 -26.00 -44.15
C ALA A 14 37.01 -24.64 -43.50
N ALA A 15 37.80 -23.62 -43.83
CA ALA A 15 37.53 -22.23 -43.52
C ALA A 15 36.34 -21.71 -44.36
N ALA A 16 35.45 -20.95 -43.73
CA ALA A 16 34.50 -20.09 -44.42
C ALA A 16 34.44 -18.74 -43.68
N THR A 17 35.26 -17.82 -44.17
CA THR A 17 35.23 -16.38 -43.90
C THR A 17 33.85 -15.83 -44.26
N SER A 18 33.08 -15.45 -43.24
CA SER A 18 31.87 -14.64 -43.42
C SER A 18 32.10 -13.28 -42.77
N LEU A 19 32.53 -12.32 -43.60
CA LEU A 19 32.53 -10.90 -43.28
C LEU A 19 31.07 -10.43 -43.20
N LEU A 20 30.51 -10.40 -42.00
CA LEU A 20 29.25 -9.73 -41.71
C LEU A 20 29.52 -8.22 -41.65
N ALA A 21 29.14 -7.54 -42.72
CA ALA A 21 29.07 -6.09 -42.79
C ALA A 21 28.09 -5.56 -41.73
N LEU A 22 28.61 -4.93 -40.67
CA LEU A 22 27.83 -4.13 -39.74
C LEU A 22 27.27 -2.92 -40.50
N SER A 23 26.04 -3.04 -40.97
CA SER A 23 25.25 -1.91 -41.43
C SER A 23 24.70 -1.20 -40.19
N ALA A 24 25.43 -0.19 -39.71
CA ALA A 24 24.92 0.73 -38.69
C ALA A 24 23.88 1.66 -39.33
N THR A 25 22.67 1.14 -39.52
CA THR A 25 21.51 1.99 -39.79
C THR A 25 21.17 2.70 -38.50
N ALA A 26 21.68 3.93 -38.36
CA ALA A 26 21.29 4.85 -37.32
C ALA A 26 19.80 5.18 -37.46
N CYS A 27 18.95 4.40 -36.78
CA CYS A 27 17.60 4.85 -36.43
C CYS A 27 17.75 5.90 -35.32
N GLY A 28 18.20 7.09 -35.70
CA GLY A 28 18.12 8.31 -34.90
C GLY A 28 16.66 8.78 -34.84
N GLY A 29 15.82 7.98 -34.19
CA GLY A 29 14.50 8.36 -33.71
C GLY A 29 14.57 8.51 -32.20
N SER A 30 15.49 9.34 -31.71
CA SER A 30 15.45 9.82 -30.32
C SER A 30 14.21 10.69 -30.20
N ASN A 31 13.06 10.07 -29.95
CA ASN A 31 11.95 10.76 -29.36
C ASN A 31 12.38 11.09 -27.93
N SER A 32 13.16 12.16 -27.79
CA SER A 32 13.46 12.81 -26.53
C SER A 32 12.16 13.47 -26.05
N GLY A 33 11.17 12.64 -25.73
CA GLY A 33 10.23 13.03 -24.69
C GLY A 33 11.09 13.19 -23.46
N SER A 34 11.42 14.45 -23.13
CA SER A 34 11.96 14.78 -21.82
C SER A 34 11.17 13.99 -20.79
N PRO A 35 11.82 13.30 -19.82
CA PRO A 35 11.09 12.70 -18.71
C PRO A 35 10.15 13.79 -18.20
N LYS A 36 8.82 13.55 -18.29
CA LYS A 36 7.87 14.47 -17.69
C LYS A 36 8.31 14.59 -16.25
N ASP A 37 8.71 15.79 -15.88
CA ASP A 37 9.05 16.14 -14.52
C ASP A 37 7.89 15.67 -13.64
N ARG A 38 8.12 14.65 -12.81
CA ARG A 38 7.14 14.27 -11.77
C ARG A 38 7.28 15.31 -10.65
N SER A 39 7.06 16.57 -10.98
CA SER A 39 7.26 17.73 -10.12
C SER A 39 6.12 17.96 -9.13
N GLY A 40 5.12 17.07 -9.08
CA GLY A 40 4.14 17.06 -8.01
C GLY A 40 4.69 16.28 -6.83
N GLY A 41 5.09 16.98 -5.76
CA GLY A 41 5.13 16.37 -4.43
C GLY A 41 3.75 15.80 -4.06
N PRO A 42 3.60 15.08 -2.93
CA PRO A 42 2.34 14.41 -2.64
C PRO A 42 1.15 15.37 -2.57
N VAL A 43 0.05 15.05 -3.26
CA VAL A 43 -1.12 15.94 -3.43
C VAL A 43 -2.38 15.29 -2.87
N TRP A 44 -3.14 16.05 -2.07
CA TRP A 44 -4.49 15.66 -1.65
C TRP A 44 -5.45 15.81 -2.81
N VAL A 45 -6.32 14.82 -3.01
CA VAL A 45 -7.27 14.86 -4.12
C VAL A 45 -8.52 15.64 -3.71
N GLU A 46 -8.78 16.74 -4.40
CA GLU A 46 -9.94 17.57 -4.15
C GLU A 46 -11.24 16.84 -4.52
N GLY A 47 -12.30 17.06 -3.73
CA GLY A 47 -13.62 16.50 -3.99
C GLY A 47 -13.79 15.01 -3.72
N GLN A 48 -12.74 14.29 -3.31
CA GLN A 48 -12.83 12.89 -2.89
C GLN A 48 -12.69 12.74 -1.37
N GLY A 49 -13.59 11.96 -0.76
CA GLY A 49 -13.77 11.89 0.68
C GLY A 49 -13.96 10.47 1.21
N ALA A 50 -14.82 10.34 2.22
CA ALA A 50 -15.05 9.07 2.92
C ALA A 50 -15.61 7.97 2.02
N THR A 51 -16.52 8.30 1.11
CA THR A 51 -17.17 7.34 0.21
C THR A 51 -16.14 6.70 -0.73
N GLU A 52 -15.27 7.51 -1.34
CA GLU A 52 -14.24 7.05 -2.26
C GLU A 52 -13.20 6.21 -1.53
N ALA A 53 -12.74 6.66 -0.36
CA ALA A 53 -11.76 5.94 0.44
C ALA A 53 -12.30 4.60 0.98
N ALA A 54 -13.54 4.58 1.48
CA ALA A 54 -14.19 3.35 1.91
C ALA A 54 -14.48 2.40 0.73
N GLY A 55 -14.80 2.96 -0.45
CA GLY A 55 -14.97 2.23 -1.70
C GLY A 55 -13.69 1.51 -2.13
N PHE A 56 -12.54 2.18 -2.08
CA PHE A 56 -11.24 1.56 -2.34
C PHE A 56 -10.95 0.41 -1.36
N MET A 57 -11.14 0.64 -0.06
CA MET A 57 -10.93 -0.38 0.97
C MET A 57 -11.98 -1.49 0.96
N ARG A 58 -13.06 -1.34 0.18
CA ARG A 58 -14.24 -2.23 0.14
C ARG A 58 -14.77 -2.52 1.54
N VAL A 59 -14.95 -1.44 2.30
CA VAL A 59 -15.54 -1.44 3.65
C VAL A 59 -16.83 -0.63 3.67
N GLN A 60 -17.70 -0.93 4.62
CA GLN A 60 -18.91 -0.14 4.88
C GLN A 60 -18.83 0.36 6.32
N THR A 61 -18.88 1.68 6.51
CA THR A 61 -18.95 2.26 7.85
C THR A 61 -20.25 1.80 8.53
N PRO A 62 -20.23 1.44 9.82
CA PRO A 62 -21.43 1.04 10.55
C PRO A 62 -22.55 2.08 10.44
N ALA A 63 -23.81 1.66 10.39
CA ALA A 63 -24.96 2.56 10.19
C ALA A 63 -25.09 3.66 11.26
N GLY A 64 -24.66 3.37 12.51
CA GLY A 64 -24.63 4.33 13.62
C GLY A 64 -23.36 5.19 13.69
N ALA A 65 -22.51 5.13 12.67
CA ALA A 65 -21.27 5.90 12.65
C ALA A 65 -21.53 7.40 12.52
N THR A 66 -20.83 8.18 13.33
CA THR A 66 -20.81 9.66 13.29
C THR A 66 -19.41 10.13 12.94
N GLU A 67 -19.27 11.42 12.60
CA GLU A 67 -17.98 12.01 12.21
C GLU A 67 -17.25 11.21 11.13
N VAL A 68 -18.01 10.69 10.16
CA VAL A 68 -17.45 9.94 9.04
C VAL A 68 -16.66 10.89 8.15
N LYS A 69 -15.35 10.69 8.11
CA LYS A 69 -14.40 11.49 7.35
C LYS A 69 -13.52 10.58 6.51
N GLY A 70 -13.04 11.11 5.39
CA GLY A 70 -12.04 10.45 4.60
C GLY A 70 -11.43 11.38 3.59
N ALA A 71 -10.30 10.97 3.07
CA ALA A 71 -9.54 11.66 2.05
C ALA A 71 -8.62 10.66 1.37
N LEU A 72 -8.06 11.07 0.26
CA LEU A 72 -7.06 10.29 -0.44
C LEU A 72 -5.98 11.21 -1.00
N ARG A 73 -4.76 10.69 -0.99
CA ARG A 73 -3.54 11.44 -1.28
C ARG A 73 -2.68 10.67 -2.25
N HIS A 74 -2.40 11.25 -3.39
CA HIS A 74 -1.40 10.71 -4.31
C HIS A 74 -0.01 10.95 -3.71
N GLY A 75 0.66 9.88 -3.32
CA GLY A 75 2.08 9.90 -2.98
C GLY A 75 2.95 9.74 -4.23
N PHE A 76 4.26 9.62 -4.01
CA PHE A 76 5.22 9.40 -5.10
C PHE A 76 5.10 8.00 -5.73
N GLN A 77 4.77 7.00 -4.92
CA GLN A 77 4.66 5.60 -5.33
C GLN A 77 3.20 5.14 -5.27
N ASP A 78 2.57 5.34 -4.11
CA ASP A 78 1.22 4.86 -3.85
C ASP A 78 0.24 5.98 -3.53
N THR A 79 -1.04 5.71 -3.76
CA THR A 79 -2.12 6.57 -3.26
C THR A 79 -2.52 6.07 -1.88
N THR A 80 -2.46 6.93 -0.87
CA THR A 80 -2.95 6.61 0.47
C THR A 80 -4.41 7.02 0.62
N TYR A 81 -5.24 6.13 1.14
CA TYR A 81 -6.64 6.35 1.45
C TYR A 81 -6.82 6.40 2.97
N LEU A 82 -7.57 7.39 3.43
CA LEU A 82 -7.91 7.59 4.84
C LEU A 82 -9.41 7.46 5.03
N VAL A 83 -9.82 6.69 6.03
CA VAL A 83 -11.20 6.67 6.54
C VAL A 83 -11.15 6.79 8.05
N ALA A 84 -11.99 7.63 8.62
CA ALA A 84 -12.19 7.71 10.06
C ALA A 84 -13.66 7.91 10.40
N PHE A 85 -14.10 7.35 11.53
CA PHE A 85 -15.45 7.51 12.04
C PHE A 85 -15.52 7.19 13.53
N ILE A 86 -16.61 7.59 14.20
CA ILE A 86 -16.92 7.20 15.58
C ILE A 86 -18.15 6.32 15.58
N ALA A 87 -18.07 5.15 16.21
CA ALA A 87 -19.19 4.22 16.36
C ALA A 87 -19.34 3.75 17.83
N PRO A 88 -20.45 3.12 18.20
CA PRO A 88 -20.50 2.31 19.42
C PRO A 88 -19.35 1.29 19.43
N THR A 89 -18.74 1.03 20.59
CA THR A 89 -17.57 0.16 20.69
C THR A 89 -17.84 -1.23 20.13
N ALA A 90 -19.03 -1.80 20.38
CA ALA A 90 -19.41 -3.11 19.84
C ALA A 90 -19.43 -3.13 18.30
N ASP A 91 -19.96 -2.08 17.68
CA ASP A 91 -20.02 -1.94 16.22
C ASP A 91 -18.63 -1.74 15.62
N ALA A 92 -17.77 -0.98 16.30
CA ALA A 92 -16.38 -0.81 15.90
C ALA A 92 -15.62 -2.15 15.93
N GLU A 93 -15.75 -2.93 17.01
CA GLU A 93 -15.10 -4.24 17.14
C GLU A 93 -15.62 -5.24 16.08
N ALA A 94 -16.93 -5.27 15.82
CA ALA A 94 -17.49 -6.10 14.76
C ALA A 94 -16.97 -5.67 13.37
N PHE A 95 -16.88 -4.37 13.12
CA PHE A 95 -16.31 -3.82 11.89
C PHE A 95 -14.84 -4.23 11.72
N ILE A 96 -14.03 -4.16 12.77
CA ILE A 96 -12.62 -4.54 12.75
C ILE A 96 -12.45 -6.05 12.54
N ALA A 97 -13.28 -6.87 13.17
CA ALA A 97 -13.25 -8.32 12.99
C ALA A 97 -13.48 -8.72 11.52
N ASP A 98 -14.36 -8.02 10.79
CA ASP A 98 -14.57 -8.24 9.34
C ASP A 98 -13.33 -7.90 8.49
N LEU A 99 -12.44 -7.02 8.97
CA LEU A 99 -11.17 -6.72 8.31
C LEU A 99 -10.16 -7.85 8.46
N ARG A 100 -10.36 -8.77 9.41
CA ARG A 100 -9.47 -9.92 9.68
C ARG A 100 -8.00 -9.50 9.83
N PRO A 101 -7.68 -8.68 10.84
CA PRO A 101 -6.29 -8.29 11.09
C PRO A 101 -5.42 -9.53 11.30
N GLU A 102 -4.17 -9.44 10.85
CA GLU A 102 -3.19 -10.54 10.93
C GLU A 102 -2.94 -10.97 12.37
N GLU A 103 -3.01 -9.99 13.27
CA GLU A 103 -2.73 -10.12 14.69
C GLU A 103 -3.80 -9.36 15.48
N PRO A 104 -4.07 -9.76 16.74
CA PRO A 104 -4.96 -9.00 17.61
C PRO A 104 -4.51 -7.54 17.76
N LEU A 105 -5.47 -6.64 17.98
CA LEU A 105 -5.18 -5.24 18.24
C LEU A 105 -4.36 -5.07 19.50
N ARG A 106 -3.20 -4.40 19.39
CA ARG A 106 -2.29 -4.15 20.51
C ARG A 106 -2.37 -2.71 20.95
N ALA A 107 -2.22 -2.45 22.24
CA ALA A 107 -2.12 -1.08 22.75
C ALA A 107 -0.95 -0.35 22.07
N ASN A 108 -1.22 0.86 21.59
CA ASN A 108 -0.21 1.77 21.08
C ASN A 108 0.45 2.50 22.25
N THR A 109 1.78 2.66 22.21
CA THR A 109 2.49 3.58 23.10
C THR A 109 2.45 4.97 22.46
N PRO A 110 1.80 5.97 23.08
CA PRO A 110 1.64 7.28 22.47
C PRO A 110 2.99 7.96 22.21
N ARG A 111 3.12 8.53 21.02
CA ARG A 111 4.28 9.34 20.62
C ARG A 111 4.10 10.79 21.07
N ASP A 112 5.20 11.50 21.27
CA ASP A 112 5.15 12.93 21.60
C ASP A 112 4.65 13.72 20.37
N PRO A 113 3.50 14.41 20.46
CA PRO A 113 2.95 15.18 19.35
C PRO A 113 3.83 16.34 18.88
N LYS A 114 4.79 16.81 19.70
CA LYS A 114 5.72 17.88 19.30
C LYS A 114 6.82 17.41 18.37
N THR A 115 7.12 16.11 18.38
CA THR A 115 8.22 15.52 17.59
C THR A 115 7.73 14.53 16.56
N TYR A 116 6.52 14.00 16.72
CA TYR A 116 5.92 13.10 15.76
C TYR A 116 5.55 13.82 14.46
N THR A 117 6.01 13.25 13.34
CA THR A 117 5.62 13.69 12.00
C THR A 117 5.20 12.48 11.19
N THR A 118 4.27 12.69 10.26
CA THR A 118 3.76 11.64 9.39
C THR A 118 3.55 12.20 7.99
N VAL A 119 3.84 11.38 6.98
CA VAL A 119 3.74 11.82 5.59
C VAL A 119 2.29 12.02 5.17
N THR A 120 1.36 11.23 5.69
CA THR A 120 -0.09 11.32 5.39
C THR A 120 -0.84 11.61 6.69
N PRO A 121 -0.91 12.89 7.09
CA PRO A 121 -1.44 13.29 8.39
C PRO A 121 -2.97 13.31 8.44
N TRP A 122 -3.52 12.83 9.55
CA TRP A 122 -4.93 12.88 9.88
C TRP A 122 -5.40 14.32 10.16
N SER A 123 -4.50 15.22 10.53
CA SER A 123 -4.79 16.65 10.70
C SER A 123 -5.35 17.33 9.44
N HIS A 124 -5.11 16.78 8.24
CA HIS A 124 -5.79 17.24 7.01
C HIS A 124 -7.32 17.13 7.11
N LEU A 125 -7.81 16.11 7.82
CA LEU A 125 -9.24 15.91 8.10
C LEU A 125 -9.71 16.64 9.36
N GLY A 126 -8.85 17.43 10.01
CA GLY A 126 -9.11 18.04 11.31
C GLY A 126 -9.26 16.99 12.42
N LEU A 127 -8.50 15.90 12.34
CA LEU A 127 -8.46 14.82 13.33
C LEU A 127 -7.07 14.77 14.00
N PRO A 128 -6.98 14.33 15.26
CA PRO A 128 -5.69 14.06 15.89
C PRO A 128 -5.03 12.84 15.22
N GLU A 129 -3.71 12.75 15.34
CA GLU A 129 -2.95 11.59 14.87
C GLU A 129 -3.12 10.45 15.90
N PRO A 130 -3.66 9.28 15.54
CA PRO A 130 -3.90 8.19 16.50
C PRO A 130 -2.62 7.70 17.17
N GLU A 131 -1.46 7.87 16.54
CA GLU A 131 -0.16 7.52 17.10
C GLU A 131 0.23 8.37 18.31
N THR A 132 -0.34 9.58 18.46
CA THR A 132 -0.07 10.49 19.59
C THR A 132 -1.14 10.42 20.68
N GLU A 133 -2.22 9.69 20.44
CA GLU A 133 -3.38 9.64 21.32
C GLU A 133 -3.28 8.52 22.36
N GLN A 134 -3.89 8.76 23.52
CA GLN A 134 -4.03 7.76 24.58
C GLN A 134 -5.13 6.74 24.24
N LYS A 135 -5.05 5.56 24.86
CA LYS A 135 -6.05 4.48 24.72
C LYS A 135 -6.29 4.04 23.27
N VAL A 136 -5.27 4.17 22.43
CA VAL A 136 -5.30 3.67 21.06
C VAL A 136 -4.80 2.23 21.05
N ARG A 137 -5.48 1.38 20.28
CA ARG A 137 -4.96 0.08 19.86
C ARG A 137 -4.75 0.06 18.35
N THR A 138 -3.79 -0.72 17.88
CA THR A 138 -3.44 -0.82 16.47
C THR A 138 -3.25 -2.26 16.01
N ALA A 139 -3.57 -2.52 14.76
CA ALA A 139 -3.27 -3.75 14.03
C ALA A 139 -3.08 -3.44 12.54
N SER A 140 -2.56 -4.40 11.81
CA SER A 140 -2.43 -4.36 10.36
C SER A 140 -3.19 -5.49 9.69
N VAL A 141 -3.60 -5.25 8.45
CA VAL A 141 -4.22 -6.22 7.56
C VAL A 141 -3.43 -6.23 6.26
N CYS A 142 -3.06 -7.42 5.78
CA CYS A 142 -2.62 -7.67 4.41
C CYS A 142 -3.70 -8.53 3.72
N PRO A 143 -4.67 -7.90 3.04
CA PRO A 143 -5.72 -8.64 2.34
C PRO A 143 -5.21 -9.73 1.39
N PRO A 144 -4.13 -9.53 0.61
CA PRO A 144 -3.56 -10.58 -0.23
C PRO A 144 -2.97 -11.76 0.57
N CYS A 145 -2.39 -11.51 1.75
CA CYS A 145 -1.76 -12.54 2.58
C CYS A 145 -2.78 -13.52 3.17
N ILE A 146 -3.99 -13.04 3.44
CA ILE A 146 -5.10 -13.85 3.98
C ILE A 146 -6.13 -14.26 2.92
N GLN A 147 -5.82 -14.03 1.63
CA GLN A 147 -6.70 -14.34 0.50
C GLN A 147 -8.10 -13.70 0.64
N ASP A 148 -8.16 -12.43 1.06
CA ASP A 148 -9.41 -11.66 1.07
C ASP A 148 -9.76 -11.16 -0.33
N GLU A 149 -10.48 -11.98 -1.10
CA GLU A 149 -10.94 -11.63 -2.45
C GLU A 149 -11.82 -10.38 -2.49
N ARG A 150 -12.46 -10.00 -1.37
CA ARG A 150 -13.22 -8.75 -1.30
C ARG A 150 -12.31 -7.54 -1.35
N ARG A 151 -11.02 -7.67 -1.07
CA ARG A 151 -10.05 -6.56 -0.94
C ARG A 151 -8.75 -6.86 -1.66
N SER A 152 -8.79 -7.68 -2.72
CA SER A 152 -7.60 -8.15 -3.45
C SER A 152 -6.76 -7.04 -4.10
N THR A 153 -7.34 -5.85 -4.29
CA THR A 153 -6.63 -4.65 -4.81
C THR A 153 -6.03 -3.76 -3.73
N VAL A 154 -6.26 -4.06 -2.45
CA VAL A 154 -5.76 -3.29 -1.30
C VAL A 154 -4.50 -3.98 -0.79
N GLN A 155 -3.36 -3.29 -0.79
CA GLN A 155 -2.08 -3.90 -0.43
C GLN A 155 -1.96 -4.05 1.09
N SER A 156 -2.38 -3.02 1.83
CA SER A 156 -2.39 -3.03 3.28
C SER A 156 -3.44 -2.09 3.87
N VAL A 157 -3.93 -2.43 5.06
CA VAL A 157 -4.74 -1.53 5.90
C VAL A 157 -4.11 -1.47 7.29
N THR A 158 -3.69 -0.29 7.71
CA THR A 158 -3.37 -0.02 9.12
C THR A 158 -4.63 0.45 9.83
N ILE A 159 -4.94 -0.20 10.96
CA ILE A 159 -6.09 0.09 11.80
C ILE A 159 -5.61 0.78 13.06
N PHE A 160 -6.29 1.85 13.47
CA PHE A 160 -6.23 2.39 14.82
C PHE A 160 -7.63 2.49 15.41
N VAL A 161 -7.73 2.20 16.71
CA VAL A 161 -8.98 2.25 17.45
C VAL A 161 -8.74 2.97 18.76
N GLN A 162 -9.33 4.14 18.90
CA GLN A 162 -9.25 4.97 20.10
C GLN A 162 -10.54 4.80 20.90
N ASP A 163 -10.43 4.45 22.18
CA ASP A 163 -11.52 4.64 23.14
C ASP A 163 -11.71 6.14 23.38
N VAL A 164 -12.86 6.68 22.94
CA VAL A 164 -13.21 8.11 23.10
C VAL A 164 -14.18 8.34 24.26
N GLY A 165 -14.46 7.32 25.08
CA GLY A 165 -15.39 7.39 26.20
C GLY A 165 -16.82 7.00 25.83
N ASP A 166 -17.67 6.88 26.86
CA ASP A 166 -19.11 6.64 26.74
C ASP A 166 -19.52 5.42 25.88
N GLY A 167 -18.68 4.38 25.88
CA GLY A 167 -18.93 3.17 25.09
C GLY A 167 -18.81 3.42 23.58
N ARG A 168 -18.04 4.43 23.17
CA ARG A 168 -17.77 4.77 21.78
C ARG A 168 -16.29 4.64 21.45
N ALA A 169 -16.02 4.27 20.21
CA ALA A 169 -14.67 4.17 19.69
C ALA A 169 -14.54 4.97 18.39
N ARG A 170 -13.41 5.67 18.24
CA ARG A 170 -13.00 6.24 16.96
C ARG A 170 -12.11 5.25 16.24
N VAL A 171 -12.50 4.90 15.02
CA VAL A 171 -11.74 4.03 14.12
C VAL A 171 -11.03 4.90 13.09
N TYR A 172 -9.78 4.57 12.81
CA TYR A 172 -8.97 5.15 11.76
C TYR A 172 -8.44 4.02 10.87
N LEU A 173 -8.62 4.13 9.55
CA LEU A 173 -8.08 3.22 8.55
C LEU A 173 -7.19 3.97 7.58
N LYS A 174 -5.96 3.51 7.43
CA LYS A 174 -5.01 4.00 6.43
C LYS A 174 -4.65 2.86 5.49
N ALA A 175 -4.94 3.01 4.20
CA ALA A 175 -4.68 1.96 3.20
C ALA A 175 -3.95 2.50 1.98
N PHE A 176 -3.30 1.60 1.24
CA PHE A 176 -2.67 1.84 -0.05
C PHE A 176 -2.61 0.53 -0.87
#